data_AF-G9JXE5-F1
#
_entry.id   AF-G9JXE5-F1
#
_cell.length_a   1.000
_cell.length_b   1.000
_cell.length_c   1.000
_cell.angle_alpha   90.00
_cell.angle_beta   90.00
_cell.angle_gamma   90.00
#
_symmetry.space_group_name_H-M   'P 1'
#
loop_
_entity.id
_entity.type
_entity.pdbx_description
1 polymer ?
#
loop_
_entity_poly.entity_id
_entity_poly.type
_entity_poly.pdbx_seq_one_letter_code
_entity_poly.pdbx_strand_id
1 'polypeptide(L)'
;CQAHAYHMVDPSPWPLTGATAALLLTSGLAVWFHYHSTTLMTLGLILMLLTMYQWWRDIVREGTYMGHHTPPVQKGLRYGMILFITSEVFFFLGFFWAFFHSSLAPTPELGGCWPPTGITPLDPFEVPLLNTAVLLASGVTVTWAHHSLMEGQRKEAIQSLALTILLGCYFTTLQAMEYYEAPFPWCD
;
A
#
# COMPACT_ATOMS: atom_id res chain seq x y z
N CYS A 1 6.61 38.71 8.50
CA CYS A 1 6.59 38.30 7.08
C CYS A 1 7.72 37.33 6.83
N GLN A 2 7.40 36.14 6.34
CA GLN A 2 8.40 35.14 6.01
C GLN A 2 9.05 35.50 4.68
N ALA A 3 10.38 35.55 4.62
CA ALA A 3 11.13 35.94 3.42
C ALA A 3 11.41 34.76 2.46
N HIS A 4 10.84 33.60 2.74
CA HIS A 4 11.03 32.37 1.96
C HIS A 4 9.70 31.65 1.73
N ALA A 5 9.62 30.87 0.65
CA ALA A 5 8.42 30.15 0.25
C ALA A 5 8.24 28.78 0.93
N TYR A 6 9.15 28.37 1.81
CA TYR A 6 9.05 27.10 2.56
C TYR A 6 8.05 27.16 3.71
N HIS A 7 7.39 26.03 3.95
CA HIS A 7 6.48 25.82 5.07
C HIS A 7 7.27 25.55 6.36
N MET A 8 7.01 26.32 7.40
CA MET A 8 7.50 26.06 8.75
C MET A 8 6.37 25.42 9.54
N VAL A 9 6.49 24.11 9.77
CA VAL A 9 5.45 23.31 10.43
C VAL A 9 5.44 23.59 11.93
N ASP A 10 4.25 23.75 12.51
CA ASP A 10 4.09 23.89 13.95
C ASP A 10 4.50 22.61 14.69
N PRO A 11 4.93 22.70 15.97
CA PRO A 11 5.20 21.52 16.77
C PRO A 11 3.98 20.59 16.83
N SER A 12 4.15 19.35 16.37
CA SER A 12 3.07 18.35 16.33
C SER A 12 3.41 17.13 17.20
N PRO A 13 2.41 16.51 17.85
CA PRO A 13 2.61 15.31 18.67
C PRO A 13 2.70 14.03 17.82
N TRP A 14 2.36 14.10 16.53
CA TRP A 14 2.21 12.94 15.65
C TRP A 14 3.49 12.11 15.49
N PRO A 15 4.70 12.69 15.33
CA PRO A 15 5.94 11.92 15.27
C PRO A 15 6.17 11.07 16.52
N LEU A 16 5.89 11.61 17.72
CA LEU A 16 6.03 10.89 18.97
C LEU A 16 5.02 9.74 19.08
N THR A 17 3.74 10.02 18.80
CA THR A 17 2.69 8.99 18.84
C THR A 17 2.88 7.90 17.79
N GLY A 18 3.44 8.24 16.62
CA GLY A 18 3.78 7.26 15.58
C GLY A 18 4.95 6.37 15.99
N ALA A 19 5.99 6.94 16.60
CA ALA A 19 7.11 6.17 17.12
C ALA A 19 6.69 5.22 18.25
N THR A 20 5.83 5.67 19.16
CA THR A 20 5.29 4.79 20.21
C THR A 20 4.37 3.72 19.64
N ALA A 21 3.54 4.04 18.64
CA ALA A 21 2.71 3.05 17.95
C ALA A 21 3.55 1.97 17.25
N ALA A 22 4.65 2.35 16.59
CA ALA A 22 5.57 1.39 15.95
C ALA A 22 6.24 0.47 16.98
N LEU A 23 6.65 1.01 18.13
CA LEU A 23 7.21 0.21 19.23
C LEU A 23 6.17 -0.80 19.76
N LEU A 24 4.92 -0.35 19.98
CA LEU A 24 3.85 -1.23 20.46
C LEU A 24 3.50 -2.31 19.43
N LEU A 25 3.50 -1.99 18.14
CA LEU A 25 3.25 -2.97 17.07
C LEU A 25 4.36 -4.03 17.01
N THR A 26 5.62 -3.62 16.98
CA THR A 26 6.76 -4.55 16.86
C THR A 26 6.93 -5.42 18.11
N SER A 27 6.88 -4.84 19.30
CA SER A 27 6.89 -5.61 20.56
C SER A 27 5.61 -6.45 20.71
N GLY A 28 4.47 -5.96 20.25
CA GLY A 28 3.20 -6.69 20.24
C GLY A 28 3.21 -7.92 19.35
N LEU A 29 3.82 -7.84 18.16
CA LEU A 29 4.05 -9.00 17.29
C LEU A 29 4.94 -10.04 17.95
N ALA A 30 6.04 -9.62 18.60
CA ALA A 30 6.90 -10.54 19.35
C ALA A 30 6.14 -11.21 20.52
N VAL A 31 5.33 -10.44 21.26
CA VAL A 31 4.50 -10.98 22.35
C VAL A 31 3.43 -11.94 21.81
N TRP A 32 2.84 -11.65 20.66
CA TRP A 32 1.87 -12.54 20.02
C TRP A 32 2.51 -13.87 19.63
N PHE A 33 3.66 -13.86 18.98
CA PHE A 33 4.34 -15.08 18.54
C PHE A 33 4.87 -15.95 19.68
N HIS A 34 5.29 -15.36 20.80
CA HIS A 34 5.88 -16.11 21.92
C HIS A 34 4.93 -16.39 23.09
N TYR A 35 3.99 -15.49 23.36
CA TYR A 35 3.11 -15.56 24.53
C TYR A 35 1.62 -15.59 24.17
N HIS A 36 1.29 -15.67 22.88
CA HIS A 36 -0.08 -15.80 22.35
C HIS A 36 -1.03 -14.66 22.76
N SER A 37 -0.50 -13.52 23.21
CA SER A 37 -1.29 -12.35 23.59
C SER A 37 -1.25 -11.29 22.49
N THR A 38 -2.43 -10.91 21.98
CA THR A 38 -2.58 -9.92 20.90
C THR A 38 -2.87 -8.52 21.41
N THR A 39 -3.06 -8.33 22.72
CA THR A 39 -3.52 -7.06 23.31
C THR A 39 -2.60 -5.88 23.00
N LEU A 40 -1.29 -6.10 23.07
CA LEU A 40 -0.29 -5.07 22.80
C LEU A 40 -0.25 -4.69 21.32
N MET A 41 -0.35 -5.70 20.44
CA MET A 41 -0.40 -5.51 18.99
C MET A 41 -1.64 -4.75 18.57
N THR A 42 -2.83 -5.12 19.08
CA THR A 42 -4.09 -4.43 18.73
C THR A 42 -4.11 -3.00 19.23
N LEU A 43 -3.59 -2.73 20.44
CA LEU A 43 -3.42 -1.37 20.94
C LEU A 43 -2.47 -0.54 20.04
N GLY A 44 -1.33 -1.12 19.65
CA GLY A 44 -0.39 -0.50 18.73
C GLY A 44 -1.02 -0.18 17.37
N LEU A 45 -1.83 -1.10 16.83
CA LEU A 45 -2.52 -0.91 15.55
C LEU A 45 -3.56 0.22 15.62
N ILE A 46 -4.36 0.27 16.68
CA ILE A 46 -5.33 1.34 16.90
C ILE A 46 -4.61 2.69 17.00
N LEU A 47 -3.53 2.77 17.78
CA LEU A 47 -2.76 4.00 17.91
C LEU A 47 -2.14 4.44 16.58
N MET A 48 -1.59 3.50 15.80
CA MET A 48 -1.02 3.80 14.49
C MET A 48 -2.06 4.38 13.52
N LEU A 49 -3.25 3.75 13.44
CA LEU A 49 -4.35 4.23 12.60
C LEU A 49 -4.82 5.64 13.02
N LEU A 50 -4.92 5.88 14.34
CA LEU A 50 -5.28 7.19 14.87
C LEU A 50 -4.21 8.26 14.54
N THR A 51 -2.93 7.93 14.68
CA THR A 51 -1.84 8.85 14.34
C THR A 51 -1.86 9.19 12.84
N MET A 52 -1.98 8.19 11.96
CA MET A 52 -2.08 8.42 10.51
C MET A 52 -3.29 9.30 10.15
N TYR A 53 -4.47 9.01 10.71
CA TYR A 53 -5.67 9.80 10.46
C TYR A 53 -5.50 11.26 10.89
N GLN A 54 -5.01 11.51 12.11
CA GLN A 54 -4.86 12.87 12.64
C GLN A 54 -3.75 13.64 11.92
N TRP A 55 -2.64 12.97 11.58
CA TRP A 55 -1.53 13.59 10.87
C TRP A 55 -1.95 13.99 9.45
N TRP A 56 -2.58 13.09 8.69
CA TRP A 56 -3.04 13.44 7.34
C TRP A 56 -4.15 14.50 7.35
N ARG A 57 -5.04 14.49 8.35
CA ARG A 57 -6.01 15.58 8.54
C ARG A 57 -5.32 16.93 8.70
N ASP A 58 -4.24 17.00 9.47
CA ASP A 58 -3.51 18.26 9.69
C ASP A 58 -2.77 18.70 8.42
N ILE A 59 -2.17 17.78 7.66
CA ILE A 59 -1.59 18.07 6.33
C ILE A 59 -2.65 18.61 5.36
N VAL A 60 -3.87 18.04 5.35
CA VAL A 60 -4.98 18.56 4.52
C VAL A 60 -5.36 19.98 4.97
N ARG A 61 -5.34 20.28 6.26
CA ARG A 61 -5.63 21.62 6.78
C ARG A 61 -4.57 22.64 6.40
N GLU A 62 -3.29 22.29 6.58
CA GLU A 62 -2.13 23.10 6.20
C GLU A 62 -2.14 23.42 4.70
N GLY A 63 -2.46 22.43 3.87
CA GLY A 63 -2.54 22.59 2.42
C GLY A 63 -3.77 23.37 1.94
N THR A 64 -4.97 22.96 2.37
CA THR A 64 -6.24 23.45 1.77
C THR A 64 -6.77 24.70 2.45
N TYR A 65 -6.70 24.79 3.78
CA TYR A 65 -7.32 25.88 4.54
C TYR A 65 -6.33 26.98 4.91
N MET A 66 -5.07 26.64 5.18
CA MET A 66 -4.03 27.60 5.56
C MET A 66 -3.16 28.07 4.37
N GLY A 67 -3.18 27.33 3.25
CA GLY A 67 -2.49 27.71 2.02
C GLY A 67 -0.97 27.59 2.06
N HIS A 68 -0.41 26.76 2.95
CA HIS A 68 1.05 26.63 3.11
C HIS A 68 1.74 25.84 1.99
N HIS A 69 0.98 25.18 1.10
CA HIS A 69 1.51 24.40 -0.02
C HIS A 69 1.84 25.29 -1.24
N THR A 70 2.86 26.13 -1.11
CA THR A 70 3.42 26.93 -2.23
C THR A 70 4.04 26.02 -3.30
N PRO A 71 4.29 26.51 -4.54
CA PRO A 71 4.85 25.67 -5.61
C PRO A 71 6.18 24.96 -5.25
N PRO A 72 7.14 25.59 -4.55
CA PRO A 72 8.34 24.89 -4.06
C PRO A 72 8.01 23.74 -3.09
N VAL A 73 7.06 23.93 -2.17
CA VAL A 73 6.62 22.89 -1.23
C VAL A 73 5.96 21.74 -1.97
N GLN A 74 5.05 22.02 -2.91
CA GLN A 74 4.42 20.99 -3.75
C GLN A 74 5.45 20.20 -4.57
N LYS A 75 6.48 20.87 -5.11
CA LYS A 75 7.59 20.20 -5.80
C LYS A 75 8.35 19.28 -4.85
N GLY A 76 8.61 19.70 -3.62
CA GLY A 76 9.19 18.87 -2.56
C GLY A 76 8.35 17.62 -2.26
N LEU A 77 7.04 17.77 -2.09
CA LEU A 77 6.12 16.65 -1.86
C LEU A 77 6.12 15.64 -3.03
N ARG A 78 6.19 16.12 -4.29
CA ARG A 78 6.33 15.25 -5.47
C ARG A 78 7.62 14.43 -5.44
N TYR A 79 8.76 15.05 -5.13
CA TYR A 79 10.01 14.32 -4.97
C TYR A 79 9.94 13.30 -3.83
N GLY A 80 9.34 13.67 -2.69
CA GLY A 80 9.11 12.77 -1.57
C GLY A 80 8.32 11.53 -1.98
N MET A 81 7.22 11.70 -2.72
CA MET A 81 6.41 10.57 -3.20
C MET A 81 7.15 9.70 -4.22
N ILE A 82 7.93 10.29 -5.13
CA ILE A 82 8.75 9.53 -6.10
C ILE A 82 9.79 8.67 -5.36
N LEU A 83 10.49 9.25 -4.38
CA LEU A 83 11.48 8.51 -3.59
C LEU A 83 10.85 7.40 -2.75
N PHE A 84 9.67 7.65 -2.17
CA PHE A 84 8.91 6.63 -1.43
C PHE A 84 8.47 5.46 -2.33
N ILE A 85 7.88 5.74 -3.50
CA ILE A 85 7.53 4.69 -4.47
C ILE A 85 8.79 3.92 -4.91
N THR A 86 9.90 4.64 -5.12
CA THR A 86 11.18 4.00 -5.49
C THR A 86 11.65 3.03 -4.40
N SER A 87 11.56 3.40 -3.11
CA SER A 87 11.92 2.47 -2.03
C SER A 87 11.01 1.24 -1.98
N GLU A 88 9.70 1.39 -2.25
CA GLU A 88 8.77 0.26 -2.33
C GLU A 88 9.11 -0.68 -3.49
N VAL A 89 9.50 -0.15 -4.65
CA VAL A 89 9.97 -0.98 -5.78
C VAL A 89 11.19 -1.82 -5.37
N PHE A 90 12.17 -1.23 -4.67
CA PHE A 90 13.33 -1.98 -4.16
C PHE A 90 12.96 -3.02 -3.11
N PHE A 91 11.97 -2.72 -2.25
CA PHE A 91 11.43 -3.70 -1.30
C PHE A 91 10.84 -4.92 -2.04
N PHE A 92 10.03 -4.70 -3.10
CA PHE A 92 9.50 -5.79 -3.91
C PHE A 92 10.58 -6.56 -4.71
N LEU A 93 11.64 -5.90 -5.15
CA LEU A 93 12.78 -6.58 -5.80
C LEU A 93 13.41 -7.65 -4.88
N GLY A 94 13.38 -7.45 -3.56
CA GLY A 94 13.82 -8.47 -2.61
C GLY A 94 12.99 -9.76 -2.69
N PHE A 95 11.66 -9.65 -2.80
CA PHE A 95 10.78 -10.81 -2.96
C PHE A 95 10.94 -11.49 -4.33
N PHE A 96 11.08 -10.71 -5.41
CA PHE A 96 11.37 -11.27 -6.73
C PHE A 96 12.71 -12.01 -6.73
N TRP A 97 13.74 -11.46 -6.08
CA TRP A 97 15.02 -12.12 -5.96
C TRP A 97 14.90 -13.46 -5.22
N ALA A 98 14.18 -13.50 -4.09
CA ALA A 98 13.92 -14.75 -3.37
C ALA A 98 13.18 -15.78 -4.25
N PHE A 99 12.14 -15.34 -4.98
CA PHE A 99 11.41 -16.20 -5.92
C PHE A 99 12.30 -16.76 -7.04
N PHE A 100 13.08 -15.92 -7.72
CA PHE A 100 13.95 -16.36 -8.80
C PHE A 100 15.09 -17.25 -8.30
N HIS A 101 15.63 -16.98 -7.11
CA HIS A 101 16.64 -17.83 -6.51
C HIS A 101 16.12 -19.25 -6.30
N SER A 102 14.94 -19.40 -5.71
CA SER A 102 14.34 -20.71 -5.43
C SER A 102 13.82 -21.42 -6.69
N SER A 103 13.27 -20.69 -7.66
CA SER A 103 12.65 -21.28 -8.86
C SER A 103 13.65 -21.64 -9.97
N LEU A 104 14.74 -20.89 -10.13
CA LEU A 104 15.74 -21.15 -11.18
C LEU A 104 16.73 -22.26 -10.80
N ALA A 105 16.93 -22.51 -9.50
CA ALA A 105 17.81 -23.55 -8.98
C ALA A 105 17.09 -24.37 -7.88
N PRO A 106 16.04 -25.13 -8.24
CA PRO A 106 15.27 -25.90 -7.27
C PRO A 106 16.14 -26.96 -6.60
N THR A 107 16.03 -27.06 -5.28
CA THR A 107 16.84 -28.02 -4.52
C THR A 107 16.33 -29.46 -4.71
N PRO A 108 17.16 -30.49 -4.47
CA PRO A 108 16.74 -31.89 -4.60
C PRO A 108 15.53 -32.24 -3.72
N GLU A 109 15.37 -31.57 -2.58
CA GLU A 109 14.24 -31.77 -1.65
C GLU A 109 12.89 -31.39 -2.30
N LEU A 110 12.89 -30.48 -3.27
CA LEU A 110 11.69 -30.07 -4.04
C LEU A 110 11.42 -30.97 -5.25
N GLY A 111 12.25 -31.99 -5.48
CA GLY A 111 12.20 -32.86 -6.67
C GLY A 111 13.05 -32.37 -7.84
N GLY A 112 13.85 -31.31 -7.66
CA GLY A 112 14.72 -30.76 -8.71
C GLY A 112 13.99 -30.09 -9.88
N CYS A 113 12.71 -29.74 -9.71
CA CYS A 113 11.88 -29.05 -10.69
C CYS A 113 11.12 -27.88 -10.07
N TRP A 114 10.60 -26.99 -10.92
CA TRP A 114 9.70 -25.91 -10.52
C TRP A 114 8.45 -25.92 -11.41
N PRO A 115 7.23 -25.88 -10.85
CA PRO A 115 6.89 -25.91 -9.42
C PRO A 115 7.35 -27.20 -8.70
N PRO A 116 7.48 -27.18 -7.36
CA PRO A 116 7.84 -28.36 -6.59
C PRO A 116 6.86 -29.53 -6.79
N THR A 117 7.34 -30.76 -6.65
CA THR A 117 6.49 -31.94 -6.79
C THR A 117 5.37 -31.95 -5.74
N GLY A 118 4.11 -32.04 -6.19
CA GLY A 118 2.94 -32.05 -5.30
C GLY A 118 2.20 -30.72 -5.22
N ILE A 119 2.81 -29.62 -5.68
CA ILE A 119 2.15 -28.32 -5.77
C ILE A 119 1.35 -28.22 -7.07
N THR A 120 0.08 -27.84 -6.94
CA THR A 120 -0.80 -27.54 -8.07
C THR A 120 -0.92 -26.03 -8.21
N PRO A 121 -0.21 -25.39 -9.17
CA PRO A 121 -0.30 -23.95 -9.35
C PRO A 121 -1.69 -23.55 -9.86
N LEU A 122 -2.08 -22.32 -9.55
CA LEU A 122 -3.30 -21.71 -10.12
C LEU A 122 -3.13 -21.51 -11.63
N ASP A 123 -4.22 -21.67 -12.38
CA ASP A 123 -4.21 -21.38 -13.82
C ASP A 123 -4.12 -19.86 -14.05
N PRO A 124 -3.06 -19.36 -14.72
CA PRO A 124 -2.89 -17.94 -14.96
C PRO A 124 -3.98 -17.34 -15.87
N PHE A 125 -4.73 -18.14 -16.63
CA PHE A 125 -5.76 -17.67 -17.57
C PHE A 125 -7.15 -17.53 -16.94
N GLU A 126 -7.32 -17.92 -15.67
CA GLU A 126 -8.59 -17.81 -14.94
C GLU A 126 -8.67 -16.48 -14.15
N VAL A 127 -8.84 -16.56 -12.83
CA VAL A 127 -8.95 -15.41 -11.93
C VAL A 127 -7.72 -14.49 -12.00
N PRO A 128 -6.47 -14.97 -12.12
CA PRO A 128 -5.32 -14.09 -12.26
C PRO A 128 -5.40 -13.18 -13.49
N LEU A 129 -5.82 -13.71 -14.64
CA LEU A 129 -6.00 -12.90 -15.85
C LEU A 129 -7.09 -11.84 -15.66
N LEU A 130 -8.22 -12.20 -15.05
CA LEU A 130 -9.26 -11.25 -14.71
C LEU A 130 -8.75 -10.13 -13.80
N ASN A 131 -7.96 -10.48 -12.78
CA ASN A 131 -7.34 -9.52 -11.87
C ASN A 131 -6.43 -8.53 -12.61
N THR A 132 -5.63 -9.00 -13.57
CA THR A 132 -4.83 -8.08 -14.40
C THR A 132 -5.69 -7.15 -15.25
N ALA A 133 -6.77 -7.64 -15.84
CA ALA A 133 -7.69 -6.82 -16.61
C ALA A 133 -8.39 -5.75 -15.74
N VAL A 134 -8.78 -6.11 -14.51
CA VAL A 134 -9.39 -5.17 -13.54
C VAL A 134 -8.41 -4.07 -13.15
N LEU A 135 -7.14 -4.41 -12.86
CA LEU A 135 -6.13 -3.40 -12.53
C LEU A 135 -5.84 -2.48 -13.72
N LEU A 136 -5.72 -3.00 -14.94
CA LEU A 136 -5.53 -2.20 -16.15
C LEU A 136 -6.73 -1.27 -16.41
N ALA A 137 -7.95 -1.79 -16.26
CA ALA A 137 -9.18 -0.99 -16.36
C ALA A 137 -9.21 0.14 -15.32
N SER A 138 -8.80 -0.15 -14.08
CA SER A 138 -8.72 0.88 -13.03
C SER A 138 -7.70 1.99 -13.36
N GLY A 139 -6.61 1.64 -14.06
CA GLY A 139 -5.63 2.59 -14.60
C GLY A 139 -6.22 3.54 -15.64
N VAL A 140 -7.10 3.05 -16.50
CA VAL A 140 -7.83 3.89 -17.47
C VAL A 140 -8.83 4.81 -16.73
N THR A 141 -9.57 4.30 -15.76
CA THR A 141 -10.59 5.10 -15.05
C THR A 141 -9.99 6.18 -14.16
N VAL A 142 -8.83 5.94 -13.54
CA VAL A 142 -8.13 6.99 -12.76
C VAL A 142 -7.51 8.05 -13.67
N THR A 143 -7.05 7.66 -14.87
CA THR A 143 -6.55 8.61 -15.88
C THR A 143 -7.68 9.51 -16.37
N TRP A 144 -8.86 8.93 -16.61
CA TRP A 144 -10.08 9.70 -16.90
C TRP A 144 -10.42 10.66 -15.76
N ALA A 145 -10.39 10.21 -14.49
CA ALA A 145 -10.63 11.07 -13.33
C ALA A 145 -9.66 12.25 -13.26
N HIS A 146 -8.39 12.02 -13.58
CA HIS A 146 -7.38 13.07 -13.62
C HIS A 146 -7.67 14.13 -14.69
N HIS A 147 -7.99 13.71 -15.92
CA HIS A 147 -8.35 14.63 -17.00
C HIS A 147 -9.64 15.40 -16.69
N SER A 148 -10.69 14.74 -16.21
CA SER A 148 -11.94 15.41 -15.82
C SER A 148 -11.71 16.43 -14.70
N LEU A 149 -10.78 16.18 -13.77
CA LEU A 149 -10.42 17.14 -12.72
C LEU A 149 -9.71 18.37 -13.30
N MET A 150 -8.78 18.19 -14.24
CA MET A 150 -8.08 19.29 -14.91
C MET A 150 -9.01 20.15 -15.76
N GLU A 151 -10.02 19.56 -16.39
CA GLU A 151 -11.04 20.25 -17.19
C GLU A 151 -12.16 20.89 -16.35
N GLY A 152 -12.14 20.70 -15.02
CA GLY A 152 -13.17 21.24 -14.12
C GLY A 152 -14.51 20.49 -14.16
N GLN A 153 -14.56 19.33 -14.80
CA GLN A 153 -15.77 18.50 -14.92
C GLN A 153 -16.03 17.68 -13.65
N ARG A 154 -16.60 18.32 -12.62
CA ARG A 154 -16.79 17.72 -11.28
C ARG A 154 -17.56 16.38 -11.30
N LYS A 155 -18.65 16.29 -12.07
CA LYS A 155 -19.49 15.07 -12.09
C LYS A 155 -18.72 13.87 -12.63
N GLU A 156 -18.03 14.06 -13.75
CA GLU A 156 -17.22 12.99 -14.36
C GLU A 156 -16.03 12.60 -13.49
N ALA A 157 -15.34 13.58 -12.87
CA ALA A 157 -14.23 13.30 -11.96
C ALA A 157 -14.66 12.45 -10.76
N ILE A 158 -15.84 12.72 -10.17
CA ILE A 158 -16.38 11.92 -9.06
C ILE A 158 -16.79 10.52 -9.55
N GLN A 159 -17.46 10.42 -10.69
CA GLN A 159 -17.92 9.14 -11.23
C GLN A 159 -16.76 8.20 -11.58
N SER A 160 -15.76 8.70 -12.29
CA SER A 160 -14.57 7.94 -12.71
C SER A 160 -13.69 7.53 -11.53
N LEU A 161 -13.53 8.40 -10.53
CA LEU A 161 -12.84 8.06 -9.28
C LEU A 161 -13.59 6.98 -8.49
N ALA A 162 -14.92 7.11 -8.36
CA ALA A 162 -15.74 6.09 -7.68
C ALA A 162 -15.66 4.73 -8.38
N LEU A 163 -15.66 4.70 -9.71
CA LEU A 163 -15.46 3.47 -10.49
C LEU A 163 -14.08 2.86 -10.25
N THR A 164 -13.03 3.67 -10.20
CA THR A 164 -11.67 3.22 -9.88
C THR A 164 -11.61 2.52 -8.52
N ILE A 165 -12.21 3.15 -7.49
CA ILE A 165 -12.26 2.58 -6.14
C ILE A 165 -13.05 1.26 -6.13
N LEU A 166 -14.18 1.19 -6.84
CA LEU A 166 -14.98 -0.02 -6.94
C LEU A 166 -14.19 -1.16 -7.59
N LEU A 167 -13.47 -0.90 -8.69
CA LEU A 167 -12.61 -1.89 -9.33
C LEU A 167 -11.48 -2.37 -8.39
N GLY A 168 -10.90 -1.47 -7.59
CA GLY A 168 -9.92 -1.84 -6.57
C GLY A 168 -10.50 -2.74 -5.47
N CYS A 169 -11.71 -2.42 -4.97
CA CYS A 169 -12.41 -3.29 -4.03
C CYS A 169 -12.74 -4.65 -4.65
N TYR A 170 -13.15 -4.68 -5.93
CA TYR A 170 -13.44 -5.90 -6.66
C TYR A 170 -12.19 -6.79 -6.79
N PHE A 171 -11.05 -6.21 -7.17
CA PHE A 171 -9.76 -6.91 -7.18
C PHE A 171 -9.44 -7.52 -5.81
N THR A 172 -9.56 -6.75 -4.71
CA THR A 172 -9.29 -7.27 -3.37
C THR A 172 -10.21 -8.43 -2.99
N THR A 173 -11.49 -8.40 -3.40
CA THR A 173 -12.40 -9.53 -3.15
C THR A 173 -12.06 -10.76 -3.97
N LEU A 174 -11.68 -10.60 -5.24
CA LEU A 174 -11.23 -11.71 -6.08
C LEU A 174 -9.97 -12.35 -5.51
N GLN A 175 -9.00 -11.52 -5.09
CA GLN A 175 -7.77 -12.01 -4.48
C GLN A 175 -8.06 -12.77 -3.17
N ALA A 176 -8.97 -12.28 -2.34
CA ALA A 176 -9.36 -12.97 -1.10
C ALA A 176 -10.02 -14.33 -1.37
N MET A 177 -10.84 -14.45 -2.42
CA MET A 177 -11.43 -15.72 -2.84
C MET A 177 -10.35 -16.68 -3.37
N GLU A 178 -9.43 -16.20 -4.20
CA GLU A 178 -8.31 -16.99 -4.72
C GLU A 178 -7.43 -17.53 -3.58
N TYR A 179 -7.15 -16.71 -2.55
CA TYR A 179 -6.44 -17.16 -1.34
C TYR A 179 -7.19 -18.22 -0.54
N TYR A 180 -8.53 -18.22 -0.56
CA TYR A 180 -9.35 -19.21 0.14
C TYR A 180 -9.46 -20.53 -0.64
N GLU A 181 -9.47 -20.45 -1.97
CA GLU A 181 -9.59 -21.61 -2.87
C GLU A 181 -8.24 -22.24 -3.23
N ALA A 182 -7.13 -21.55 -2.98
CA ALA A 182 -5.79 -22.04 -3.30
C ALA A 182 -5.51 -23.42 -2.68
N PRO A 183 -5.06 -24.41 -3.47
CA PRO A 183 -4.84 -25.77 -2.99
C PRO A 183 -3.53 -25.91 -2.19
N PHE A 184 -2.68 -24.88 -2.15
CA PHE A 184 -1.42 -24.83 -1.42
C PHE A 184 -1.48 -23.73 -0.32
N PRO A 185 -1.35 -24.08 0.97
CA PRO A 185 -1.22 -23.11 2.06
C PRO A 185 0.17 -22.47 2.11
N TRP A 186 0.31 -21.44 2.95
CA TRP A 186 1.59 -20.75 3.21
C TRP A 186 2.72 -21.63 3.76
N CYS A 187 2.41 -22.82 4.28
CA CYS A 187 3.38 -23.73 4.91
C CYS A 187 3.96 -24.78 3.94
N ASP A 188 3.51 -24.77 2.67
CA ASP A 188 4.00 -25.63 1.59
C ASP A 188 5.06 -24.90 0.75
#